data_AF-A0A3M1MYU2-F1
#
_entry.id   AF-A0A3M1MYU2-F1
#
_cell.length_a   1.000
_cell.length_b   1.000
_cell.length_c   1.000
_cell.angle_alpha   90.00
_cell.angle_beta   90.00
_cell.angle_gamma   90.00
#
_symmetry.space_group_name_H-M   'P 1'
#
loop_
_entity.id
_entity.type
_entity.pdbx_description
1 polymer ?
#
loop_
_entity_poly.entity_id
_entity_poly.type
_entity_poly.pdbx_seq_one_letter_code
_entity_poly.pdbx_strand_id
1 'polypeptide(L)'
;MNRCLGIVGLLGGLLLAQECGIIYVTPTGASSGAAGTRANPANLSYGLSLLSPSARYVRLAAGTYTLTAPITLPLDSVILEGGYLPAQGWKKTNTAATKLVRTAANVEPAPPRLTAIQAIGKRGFRLQDLEIEVVDAPGPGISTYGIYLNGCRDYTIARCKVHAGKGGDGVDGTPGTNGAAGAPGGAGGLGCKRCDPTTPPYTNLGGAGGSSWSGGARAGGTGGNGGARGTGTNCVFCSLCDASVISAPDGQPGQPGNGPGAGAGGAGKPGLCYCTNGLNATDIINYFNNCPTPFSDPTHTGEDGQPGQDGQDGQDGQDGVAQFTGGYFVPQDGTDGTDGTDGSGGGGGGGGGSIGCIPGLGGATYN
;
A
#
# COMPACT_ATOMS: atom_id res chain seq x y z
N MET A 1 13.01 22.63 60.08
CA MET A 1 11.70 22.40 60.71
C MET A 1 11.11 23.77 61.01
N ASN A 2 10.58 24.46 60.00
CA ASN A 2 10.09 25.83 60.14
C ASN A 2 8.69 25.80 60.75
N ARG A 3 8.61 26.21 62.01
CA ARG A 3 7.37 26.40 62.75
C ARG A 3 6.67 27.64 62.21
N CYS A 4 5.48 27.48 61.64
CA CYS A 4 4.55 28.59 61.46
C CYS A 4 3.99 28.95 62.84
N LEU A 5 4.39 30.11 63.35
CA LEU A 5 3.89 30.69 64.60
C LEU A 5 2.64 31.52 64.26
N GLY A 6 1.46 31.01 64.59
CA GLY A 6 0.22 31.79 64.60
C GLY A 6 -0.04 32.36 65.99
N ILE A 7 -0.08 33.69 66.12
CA ILE A 7 -0.49 34.38 67.35
C ILE A 7 -2.01 34.51 67.39
N VAL A 8 -2.60 33.78 68.34
CA VAL A 8 -3.73 34.04 69.26
C VAL A 8 -5.00 34.75 68.76
N GLY A 9 -6.11 34.03 68.83
CA GLY A 9 -7.47 34.53 69.07
C GLY A 9 -8.30 33.44 69.77
N LEU A 10 -8.48 33.57 71.09
CA LEU A 10 -9.12 32.61 71.97
C LEU A 10 -10.66 32.66 71.81
N LEU A 11 -11.27 31.77 71.04
CA LEU A 11 -12.67 31.35 71.17
C LEU A 11 -12.97 30.11 70.28
N GLY A 12 -13.17 28.97 70.93
CA GLY A 12 -14.03 27.86 70.45
C GLY A 12 -13.80 27.24 69.06
N GLY A 13 -12.89 26.27 68.98
CA GLY A 13 -13.13 25.01 68.25
C GLY A 13 -13.10 25.02 66.72
N LEU A 14 -11.90 24.92 66.13
CA LEU A 14 -11.46 23.83 65.21
C LEU A 14 -10.02 24.16 64.77
N LEU A 15 -9.04 23.60 65.47
CA LEU A 15 -7.63 23.68 65.09
C LEU A 15 -7.37 22.74 63.90
N LEU A 16 -7.57 23.21 62.68
CA LEU A 16 -6.91 22.63 61.51
C LEU A 16 -5.54 23.28 61.39
N ALA A 17 -4.51 22.63 61.97
CA ALA A 17 -3.14 22.92 61.58
C ALA A 17 -2.97 22.48 60.12
N GLN A 18 -3.14 23.41 59.18
CA GLN A 18 -2.69 23.22 57.81
C GLN A 18 -1.16 23.07 57.86
N GLU A 19 -0.64 21.93 57.41
CA GLU A 19 0.80 21.80 57.20
C GLU A 19 1.20 22.77 56.08
N CYS A 20 1.78 23.90 56.46
CA CYS A 20 2.11 24.96 55.52
C CYS A 20 2.96 24.43 54.36
N GLY A 21 2.49 24.71 53.16
CA GLY A 21 3.24 24.55 51.92
C GLY A 21 3.21 23.18 51.25
N ILE A 22 2.47 22.22 51.80
CA ILE A 22 2.29 20.89 51.22
C ILE A 22 0.83 20.68 50.81
N ILE A 23 0.62 20.22 49.58
CA ILE A 23 -0.67 19.83 49.01
C ILE A 23 -0.69 18.30 48.92
N TYR A 24 -1.71 17.70 49.50
CA TYR A 24 -1.91 16.26 49.55
C TYR A 24 -2.91 15.80 48.50
N VAL A 25 -2.50 14.86 47.66
CA VAL A 25 -3.27 14.45 46.49
C VAL A 25 -3.43 12.93 46.40
N THR A 26 -4.64 12.44 46.15
CA THR A 26 -4.96 11.02 45.91
C THR A 26 -5.69 10.85 44.57
N PRO A 27 -5.73 9.64 43.97
CA PRO A 27 -6.44 9.42 42.71
C PRO A 27 -7.93 9.79 42.76
N THR A 28 -8.56 9.58 43.92
CA THR A 28 -10.00 9.79 44.15
C THR A 28 -10.30 10.90 45.16
N GLY A 29 -9.37 11.85 45.34
CA GLY A 29 -9.53 12.95 46.29
C GLY A 29 -10.62 13.94 45.90
N ALA A 30 -10.90 14.89 46.79
CA ALA A 30 -11.93 15.89 46.56
C ALA A 30 -11.60 16.82 45.38
N SER A 31 -12.61 17.19 44.61
CA SER A 31 -12.49 18.08 43.44
C SER A 31 -12.79 19.55 43.75
N SER A 32 -13.13 19.88 44.98
CA SER A 32 -13.52 21.23 45.42
C SER A 32 -13.43 21.38 46.94
N GLY A 33 -13.68 22.60 47.43
CA GLY A 33 -13.77 22.91 48.86
C GLY A 33 -12.41 22.95 49.56
N ALA A 34 -12.40 22.74 50.88
CA ALA A 34 -11.18 22.72 51.68
C ALA A 34 -10.41 21.40 51.51
N ALA A 35 -9.92 21.14 50.29
CA ALA A 35 -9.14 19.97 49.94
C ALA A 35 -7.63 20.25 49.92
N GLY A 36 -6.82 19.22 49.66
CA GLY A 36 -5.36 19.33 49.61
C GLY A 36 -4.69 19.14 50.98
N THR A 37 -5.43 18.72 52.00
CA THR A 37 -4.89 18.43 53.34
C THR A 37 -4.73 16.92 53.54
N ARG A 38 -4.00 16.49 54.58
CA ARG A 38 -3.87 15.04 54.89
C ARG A 38 -5.22 14.37 55.13
N ALA A 39 -6.15 15.07 55.78
CA ALA A 39 -7.47 14.58 56.16
C ALA A 39 -8.49 14.66 55.02
N ASN A 40 -8.34 15.64 54.13
CA ASN A 40 -9.16 15.81 52.93
C ASN A 40 -8.25 16.07 51.72
N PRO A 41 -7.62 15.03 51.14
CA PRO A 41 -6.75 15.20 49.99
C PRO A 41 -7.54 15.63 48.75
N ALA A 42 -6.90 16.41 47.88
CA ALA A 42 -7.48 16.77 46.60
C ALA A 42 -7.28 15.65 45.57
N ASN A 43 -8.11 15.62 44.52
CA ASN A 43 -7.70 14.92 43.30
C ASN A 43 -6.58 15.71 42.59
N LEU A 44 -5.97 15.11 41.56
CA LEU A 44 -4.81 15.72 40.91
C LEU A 44 -5.10 17.06 40.26
N SER A 45 -6.17 17.18 39.47
CA SER A 45 -6.52 18.43 38.78
C SER A 45 -6.76 19.56 39.78
N TYR A 46 -7.59 19.31 40.80
CA TYR A 46 -7.85 20.30 41.83
C TYR A 46 -6.61 20.61 42.66
N GLY A 47 -5.81 19.60 43.04
CA GLY A 47 -4.57 19.77 43.78
C GLY A 47 -3.53 20.64 43.06
N LEU A 48 -3.43 20.51 41.74
CA LEU A 48 -2.57 21.39 40.93
C LEU A 48 -3.08 22.83 40.89
N SER A 49 -4.41 23.04 40.94
CA SER A 49 -5.00 24.38 41.02
C SER A 49 -4.72 25.09 42.36
N LEU A 50 -4.40 24.34 43.42
CA LEU A 50 -4.06 24.88 44.74
C LEU A 50 -2.59 25.36 44.84
N LEU A 51 -1.78 25.11 43.80
CA LEU A 51 -0.40 25.58 43.76
C LEU A 51 -0.33 27.10 43.87
N SER A 52 0.52 27.57 44.77
CA SER A 52 0.70 29.00 45.04
C SER A 52 2.15 29.28 45.48
N PRO A 53 2.58 30.55 45.55
CA PRO A 53 3.91 30.88 46.06
C PRO A 53 4.21 30.33 47.45
N SER A 54 3.19 30.12 48.29
CA SER A 54 3.30 29.56 49.64
C SER A 54 3.08 28.04 49.69
N ALA A 55 2.59 27.41 48.63
CA ALA A 55 2.34 25.97 48.54
C ALA A 55 2.78 25.43 47.17
N ARG A 56 3.99 24.89 47.12
CA ARG A 56 4.64 24.37 45.89
C ARG A 56 4.96 22.89 45.93
N TYR A 57 4.77 22.24 47.09
CA TYR A 57 5.09 20.83 47.27
C TYR A 57 3.81 20.01 47.19
N VAL A 58 3.73 19.12 46.20
CA VAL A 58 2.62 18.17 46.04
C VAL A 58 3.09 16.77 46.42
N ARG A 59 2.44 16.18 47.42
CA ARG A 59 2.61 14.77 47.79
C ARG A 59 1.51 13.96 47.13
N LEU A 60 1.91 13.11 46.20
CA LEU A 60 1.02 12.21 45.49
C LEU A 60 1.01 10.85 46.19
N ALA A 61 -0.19 10.39 46.52
CA ALA A 61 -0.36 9.03 47.00
C ALA A 61 0.05 8.00 45.93
N ALA A 62 0.46 6.83 46.37
CA ALA A 62 0.58 5.68 45.47
C ALA A 62 -0.79 5.34 44.86
N GLY A 63 -0.78 4.91 43.61
CA GLY A 63 -1.98 4.68 42.80
C GLY A 63 -1.88 5.28 41.41
N THR A 64 -2.90 5.03 40.60
CA THR A 64 -2.97 5.44 39.19
C THR A 64 -3.80 6.71 39.03
N TYR A 65 -3.22 7.72 38.40
CA TYR A 65 -3.85 8.98 38.04
C TYR A 65 -4.01 9.05 36.52
N THR A 66 -5.24 9.08 36.06
CA THR A 66 -5.55 9.19 34.63
C THR A 66 -5.50 10.66 34.21
N LEU A 67 -4.71 10.95 33.17
CA LEU A 67 -4.57 12.29 32.59
C LEU A 67 -5.25 12.32 31.22
N THR A 68 -6.26 13.17 31.07
CA THR A 68 -6.90 13.45 29.77
C THR A 68 -6.34 14.72 29.12
N ALA A 69 -5.41 15.40 29.78
CA ALA A 69 -4.72 16.61 29.35
C ALA A 69 -3.33 16.65 30.02
N PRO A 70 -2.35 17.41 29.48
CA PRO A 70 -1.04 17.54 30.09
C PRO A 70 -1.10 18.19 31.47
N ILE A 71 -0.21 17.75 32.36
CA ILE A 71 0.12 18.50 33.58
C ILE A 71 1.07 19.62 33.20
N THR A 72 0.55 20.84 33.09
CA THR A 72 1.37 22.04 32.87
C THR A 72 1.79 22.64 34.20
N LEU A 73 3.10 22.72 34.46
CA LEU A 73 3.59 23.32 35.71
C LEU A 73 3.30 24.83 35.71
N PRO A 74 2.47 25.34 36.65
CA PRO A 74 2.05 26.75 36.61
C PRO A 74 3.14 27.69 37.14
N LEU A 75 3.97 27.24 38.08
CA LEU A 75 4.92 28.05 38.84
C LEU A 75 6.34 27.49 38.78
N ASP A 76 7.32 28.31 39.15
CA ASP A 76 8.67 27.87 39.46
C ASP A 76 8.71 27.09 40.79
N SER A 77 9.73 26.26 40.95
CA SER A 77 10.05 25.50 42.17
C SER A 77 8.92 24.58 42.66
N VAL A 78 8.06 24.12 41.75
CA VAL A 78 7.04 23.11 42.04
C VAL A 78 7.71 21.75 42.25
N ILE A 79 7.32 21.04 43.30
CA ILE A 79 7.79 19.68 43.59
C ILE A 79 6.60 18.74 43.47
N LEU A 80 6.64 17.82 42.51
CA LEU A 80 5.70 16.71 42.40
C LEU A 80 6.41 15.44 42.85
N GLU A 81 5.95 14.85 43.96
CA GLU A 81 6.59 13.67 44.55
C GLU A 81 5.59 12.55 44.83
N GLY A 82 5.86 11.36 44.29
CA GLY A 82 5.02 10.16 44.41
C GLY A 82 5.32 9.28 45.62
N GLY A 83 4.69 8.11 45.69
CA GLY A 83 5.05 7.04 46.64
C GLY A 83 4.62 7.28 48.09
N TYR A 84 3.59 8.09 48.35
CA TYR A 84 3.04 8.25 49.70
C TYR A 84 1.87 7.30 49.98
N LEU A 85 1.75 6.80 51.20
CA LEU A 85 0.65 5.92 51.63
C LEU A 85 -0.30 6.65 52.60
N PRO A 86 -1.45 7.18 52.14
CA PRO A 86 -2.37 7.95 52.99
C PRO A 86 -2.85 7.18 54.22
N ALA A 87 -3.21 5.90 54.05
CA ALA A 87 -3.66 5.03 55.13
C ALA A 87 -2.60 4.77 56.22
N GLN A 88 -1.32 5.01 55.91
CA GLN A 88 -0.21 4.90 56.86
C GLN A 88 0.30 6.27 57.31
N GLY A 89 -0.60 7.25 57.39
CA GLY A 89 -0.25 8.61 57.81
C GLY A 89 0.64 9.34 56.81
N TRP A 90 0.46 9.09 55.51
CA TRP A 90 1.29 9.65 54.43
C TRP A 90 2.77 9.30 54.58
N LYS A 91 3.07 8.06 54.99
CA LYS A 91 4.43 7.52 55.01
C LYS A 91 4.94 7.37 53.56
N LYS A 92 6.17 7.82 53.33
CA LYS A 92 6.87 7.62 52.05
C LYS A 92 7.33 6.17 51.92
N THR A 93 7.14 5.58 50.74
CA THR A 93 7.61 4.24 50.38
C THR A 93 8.22 4.23 48.98
N ASN A 94 9.09 3.25 48.71
CA ASN A 94 9.60 2.89 47.39
C ASN A 94 8.95 1.60 46.84
N THR A 95 8.06 0.95 47.59
CA THR A 95 7.41 -0.30 47.20
C THR A 95 6.06 -0.10 46.49
N ALA A 96 5.46 1.09 46.60
CA ALA A 96 4.20 1.43 45.96
C ALA A 96 4.40 2.63 45.04
N ALA A 97 4.01 2.49 43.77
CA ALA A 97 4.25 3.49 42.74
C ALA A 97 3.10 4.52 42.67
N THR A 98 3.46 5.76 42.36
CA THR A 98 2.52 6.76 41.85
C THR A 98 2.62 6.76 40.33
N LYS A 99 1.55 6.35 39.66
CA LYS A 99 1.50 6.22 38.21
C LYS A 99 0.65 7.32 37.58
N LEU A 100 1.22 8.07 36.65
CA LEU A 100 0.55 9.07 35.84
C LEU A 100 0.33 8.47 34.45
N VAL A 101 -0.92 8.30 34.03
CA VAL A 101 -1.28 7.64 32.76
C VAL A 101 -1.99 8.63 31.85
N ARG A 102 -1.30 9.13 30.83
CA ARG A 102 -1.85 10.00 29.81
C ARG A 102 -2.60 9.18 28.77
N THR A 103 -3.90 9.44 28.63
CA THR A 103 -4.79 8.77 27.65
C THR A 103 -4.72 9.43 26.27
N ALA A 104 -5.38 8.82 25.29
CA ALA A 104 -5.52 9.35 23.93
C ALA A 104 -6.52 10.51 23.81
N ALA A 105 -7.21 10.87 24.89
CA ALA A 105 -8.19 11.96 24.87
C ALA A 105 -7.50 13.32 24.72
N ASN A 106 -8.20 14.27 24.08
CA ASN A 106 -7.78 15.66 23.92
C ASN A 106 -6.33 15.80 23.42
N VAL A 107 -6.08 15.34 22.19
CA VAL A 107 -4.80 15.55 21.50
C VAL A 107 -4.53 17.05 21.42
N GLU A 108 -3.34 17.47 21.87
CA GLU A 108 -2.94 18.87 21.84
C GLU A 108 -2.63 19.28 20.38
N PRO A 109 -3.16 20.40 19.86
CA PRO A 109 -2.94 20.81 18.48
C PRO A 109 -1.60 21.54 18.27
N ALA A 110 -1.22 21.73 17.00
CA ALA A 110 -0.15 22.61 16.54
C ALA A 110 1.24 22.43 17.21
N PRO A 111 2.00 21.37 16.89
CA PRO A 111 1.60 20.18 16.12
C PRO A 111 0.83 19.17 16.99
N PRO A 112 0.02 18.27 16.38
CA PRO A 112 -0.70 17.23 17.10
C PRO A 112 0.20 16.39 18.02
N ARG A 113 -0.13 16.30 19.31
CA ARG A 113 0.68 15.53 20.29
C ARG A 113 -0.10 15.10 21.53
N LEU A 114 0.43 14.10 22.22
CA LEU A 114 0.08 13.76 23.59
C LEU A 114 1.26 14.09 24.51
N THR A 115 1.04 14.93 25.53
CA THR A 115 2.05 15.21 26.56
C THR A 115 1.52 14.80 27.94
N ALA A 116 2.30 14.07 28.74
CA ALA A 116 1.94 13.79 30.14
C ALA A 116 2.30 14.96 31.07
N ILE A 117 3.56 15.41 31.06
CA ILE A 117 4.01 16.58 31.85
C ILE A 117 4.66 17.60 30.93
N GLN A 118 4.25 18.87 31.07
CA GLN A 118 4.78 19.99 30.32
C GLN A 118 5.34 21.08 31.24
N ALA A 119 6.56 21.54 30.94
CA ALA A 119 7.15 22.72 31.55
C ALA A 119 7.79 23.62 30.48
N ILE A 120 7.39 24.88 30.45
CA ILE A 120 7.91 25.88 29.49
C ILE A 120 8.39 27.08 30.30
N GLY A 121 9.67 27.41 30.17
CA GLY A 121 10.30 28.56 30.85
C GLY A 121 10.34 28.45 32.37
N LYS A 122 10.17 27.24 32.94
CA LYS A 122 10.11 27.02 34.40
C LYS A 122 11.48 26.73 35.01
N ARG A 123 11.62 27.07 36.29
CA ARG A 123 12.88 26.96 37.03
C ARG A 123 12.71 26.18 38.32
N GLY A 124 13.74 25.46 38.76
CA GLY A 124 13.80 24.91 40.12
C GLY A 124 12.83 23.78 40.43
N PHE A 125 12.05 23.30 39.46
CA PHE A 125 11.02 22.29 39.71
C PHE A 125 11.62 20.90 39.91
N ARG A 126 10.89 20.03 40.59
CA ARG A 126 11.30 18.66 40.85
C ARG A 126 10.18 17.67 40.55
N LEU A 127 10.50 16.65 39.77
CA LEU A 127 9.67 15.47 39.56
C LEU A 127 10.38 14.29 40.24
N GLN A 128 9.72 13.60 41.17
CA GLN A 128 10.38 12.55 41.94
C GLN A 128 9.47 11.36 42.25
N ASP A 129 10.00 10.14 42.10
CA ASP A 129 9.33 8.88 42.44
C ASP A 129 7.99 8.71 41.70
N LEU A 130 8.00 9.00 40.39
CA LEU A 130 6.84 8.92 39.50
C LEU A 130 7.04 7.85 38.43
N GLU A 131 6.01 7.06 38.15
CA GLU A 131 5.90 6.31 36.91
C GLU A 131 5.00 7.09 35.95
N ILE A 132 5.50 7.42 34.77
CA ILE A 132 4.79 8.22 33.77
C ILE A 132 4.63 7.35 32.54
N GLU A 133 3.39 7.15 32.12
CA GLU A 133 3.03 6.40 30.93
C GLU A 133 2.16 7.27 30.03
N VAL A 134 2.52 7.32 28.75
CA VAL A 134 1.69 7.91 27.69
C VAL A 134 1.30 6.78 26.77
N VAL A 135 0.01 6.71 26.43
CA VAL A 135 -0.45 5.75 25.41
C VAL A 135 0.13 6.09 24.04
N ASP A 136 0.08 5.11 23.14
CA ASP A 136 0.41 5.32 21.73
C ASP A 136 -0.51 6.38 21.12
N ALA A 137 0.02 7.08 20.11
CA ALA A 137 -0.74 8.06 19.33
C ALA A 137 -2.01 7.44 18.73
N PRO A 138 -3.19 8.07 18.86
CA PRO A 138 -4.44 7.52 18.35
C PRO A 138 -4.67 7.71 16.84
N GLY A 139 -3.72 8.33 16.13
CA GLY A 139 -3.87 8.69 14.73
C GLY A 139 -2.57 9.21 14.14
N PRO A 140 -2.56 9.44 12.81
CA PRO A 140 -1.35 9.73 12.07
C PRO A 140 -0.77 11.10 12.41
N GLY A 141 0.56 11.21 12.33
CA GLY A 141 1.28 12.47 12.55
C GLY A 141 1.20 13.04 13.97
N ILE A 142 0.80 12.24 14.96
CA ILE A 142 0.74 12.63 16.37
C ILE A 142 2.00 12.17 17.10
N SER A 143 2.70 13.10 17.75
CA SER A 143 3.84 12.78 18.61
C SER A 143 3.43 12.47 20.05
N THR A 144 4.23 11.71 20.78
CA THR A 144 3.99 11.34 22.19
C THR A 144 5.18 11.78 23.06
N TYR A 145 4.90 12.42 24.20
CA TYR A 145 5.92 12.93 25.12
C TYR A 145 5.58 12.59 26.57
N GLY A 146 6.44 11.82 27.23
CA GLY A 146 6.31 11.59 28.67
C GLY A 146 6.56 12.88 29.48
N ILE A 147 7.65 13.56 29.19
CA ILE A 147 7.99 14.85 29.79
C ILE A 147 8.49 15.77 28.69
N TYR A 148 7.85 16.93 28.54
CA TYR A 148 8.25 17.96 27.59
C TYR A 148 8.77 19.20 28.33
N LEU A 149 10.04 19.54 28.08
CA LEU A 149 10.73 20.66 28.68
C LEU A 149 11.22 21.61 27.59
N ASN A 150 10.85 22.89 27.69
CA ASN A 150 11.35 23.92 26.78
C ASN A 150 11.80 25.16 27.57
N GLY A 151 13.03 25.62 27.34
CA GLY A 151 13.60 26.79 28.02
C GLY A 151 13.64 26.69 29.56
N CYS A 152 13.66 25.47 30.11
CA CYS A 152 13.66 25.23 31.55
C CYS A 152 15.10 25.14 32.10
N ARG A 153 15.29 25.48 33.38
CA ARG A 153 16.60 25.37 34.05
C ARG A 153 16.48 24.98 35.52
N ASP A 154 17.59 24.54 36.09
CA ASP A 154 17.72 24.19 37.53
C ASP A 154 16.68 23.15 38.01
N TYR A 155 16.20 22.29 37.12
CA TYR A 155 15.20 21.29 37.46
C TYR A 155 15.83 19.97 37.90
N THR A 156 15.07 19.14 38.60
CA THR A 156 15.48 17.76 38.93
C THR A 156 14.40 16.75 38.56
N ILE A 157 14.79 15.72 37.82
CA ILE A 157 13.97 14.53 37.58
C ILE A 157 14.70 13.36 38.25
N ALA A 158 14.14 12.83 39.33
CA ALA A 158 14.83 11.84 40.16
C ALA A 158 13.97 10.61 40.42
N ARG A 159 14.50 9.43 40.07
CA ARG A 159 13.83 8.13 40.26
C ARG A 159 12.44 8.09 39.62
N CYS A 160 12.34 8.65 38.41
CA CYS A 160 11.14 8.53 37.59
C CYS A 160 11.35 7.41 36.56
N LYS A 161 10.29 6.65 36.30
CA LYS A 161 10.21 5.73 35.16
C LYS A 161 9.30 6.37 34.13
N VAL A 162 9.80 6.62 32.92
CA VAL A 162 9.05 7.32 31.87
C VAL A 162 8.94 6.41 30.66
N HIS A 163 7.71 6.14 30.25
CA HIS A 163 7.39 5.43 29.02
C HIS A 163 6.48 6.32 28.17
N ALA A 164 7.02 6.86 27.09
CA ALA A 164 6.21 7.49 26.05
C ALA A 164 5.78 6.40 25.06
N GLY A 165 4.50 6.36 24.69
CA GLY A 165 3.99 5.48 23.65
C GLY A 165 4.61 5.79 22.29
N LYS A 166 4.32 4.98 21.29
CA LYS A 166 4.74 5.22 19.91
C LYS A 166 4.06 6.47 19.33
N GLY A 167 4.81 7.23 18.54
CA GLY A 167 4.22 8.24 17.66
C GLY A 167 3.36 7.58 16.58
N GLY A 168 2.43 8.35 16.02
CA GLY A 168 1.58 7.87 14.94
C GLY A 168 2.33 7.87 13.62
N ASP A 169 2.09 6.85 12.80
CA ASP A 169 2.65 6.76 11.45
C ASP A 169 2.16 7.93 10.58
N GLY A 170 2.77 8.09 9.41
CA GLY A 170 2.23 8.97 8.38
C GLY A 170 0.89 8.47 7.84
N VAL A 171 0.30 9.21 6.91
CA VAL A 171 -0.78 8.67 6.07
C VAL A 171 -0.13 8.18 4.79
N ASP A 172 -0.35 6.91 4.45
CA ASP A 172 0.10 6.37 3.18
C ASP A 172 -0.57 7.13 2.03
N GLY A 173 0.21 7.43 1.00
CA GLY A 173 -0.33 7.96 -0.25
C GLY A 173 -1.32 6.98 -0.89
N THR A 174 -2.20 7.48 -1.75
CA THR A 174 -3.02 6.59 -2.57
C THR A 174 -2.13 5.89 -3.61
N PRO A 175 -2.20 4.55 -3.73
CA PRO A 175 -1.51 3.87 -4.81
C PRO A 175 -1.93 4.44 -6.17
N GLY A 176 -0.96 4.56 -7.08
CA GLY A 176 -1.23 4.90 -8.48
C GLY A 176 -2.10 3.83 -9.13
N THR A 177 -2.76 4.17 -10.25
CA THR A 177 -3.47 3.18 -11.05
C THR A 177 -2.48 2.31 -11.81
N ASN A 178 -2.71 1.00 -11.84
CA ASN A 178 -1.96 0.11 -12.72
C ASN A 178 -2.06 0.58 -14.18
N GLY A 179 -0.96 0.41 -14.93
CA GLY A 179 -0.94 0.67 -16.36
C GLY A 179 -1.95 -0.18 -17.12
N ALA A 180 -2.35 0.27 -18.31
CA ALA A 180 -3.30 -0.48 -19.13
C ALA A 180 -2.65 -1.74 -19.71
N ALA A 181 -3.41 -2.84 -19.79
CA ALA A 181 -2.97 -4.03 -20.52
C ALA A 181 -2.83 -3.70 -22.02
N GLY A 182 -1.81 -4.26 -22.66
CA GLY A 182 -1.64 -4.13 -24.11
C GLY A 182 -2.78 -4.78 -24.89
N ALA A 183 -2.98 -4.33 -26.13
CA ALA A 183 -4.01 -4.91 -26.99
C ALA A 183 -3.60 -6.31 -27.48
N PRO A 184 -4.57 -7.25 -27.63
CA PRO A 184 -4.28 -8.57 -28.19
C PRO A 184 -3.86 -8.48 -29.65
N GLY A 185 -3.08 -9.46 -30.13
CA GLY A 185 -2.77 -9.59 -31.54
C GLY A 185 -3.97 -10.02 -32.38
N GLY A 186 -3.89 -9.78 -33.69
CA GLY A 186 -4.89 -10.25 -34.65
C GLY A 186 -4.75 -11.75 -34.91
N ALA A 187 -5.87 -12.43 -35.14
CA ALA A 187 -5.85 -13.85 -35.55
C ALA A 187 -5.15 -14.02 -36.91
N GLY A 188 -4.45 -15.13 -37.12
CA GLY A 188 -3.88 -15.46 -38.42
C GLY A 188 -4.95 -15.74 -39.48
N GLY A 189 -4.60 -15.52 -40.75
CA GLY A 189 -5.47 -15.81 -41.87
C GLY A 189 -5.55 -17.31 -42.13
N LEU A 190 -6.73 -17.80 -42.51
CA LEU A 190 -6.87 -19.17 -43.01
C LEU A 190 -6.19 -19.29 -44.38
N GLY A 191 -5.52 -20.41 -44.65
CA GLY A 191 -5.05 -20.73 -45.98
C GLY A 191 -6.21 -20.92 -46.97
N CYS A 192 -5.99 -20.59 -48.25
CA CYS A 192 -7.05 -20.69 -49.25
C CYS A 192 -7.53 -22.16 -49.44
N LYS A 193 -8.85 -22.37 -49.33
CA LYS A 193 -9.50 -23.66 -49.62
C LYS A 193 -9.79 -23.75 -51.12
N ARG A 194 -9.48 -24.89 -51.76
CA ARG A 194 -9.92 -25.15 -53.15
C ARG A 194 -11.39 -25.60 -53.24
N CYS A 195 -12.11 -25.59 -52.13
CA CYS A 195 -13.40 -26.27 -51.95
C CYS A 195 -14.65 -25.39 -51.99
N ASP A 196 -14.52 -24.08 -52.11
CA ASP A 196 -15.66 -23.20 -52.38
C ASP A 196 -15.34 -22.28 -53.56
N PRO A 197 -15.72 -22.68 -54.80
CA PRO A 197 -15.55 -21.84 -55.98
C PRO A 197 -16.54 -20.67 -56.05
N THR A 198 -17.44 -20.50 -55.08
CA THR A 198 -18.60 -19.61 -55.17
C THR A 198 -18.64 -18.46 -54.16
N THR A 199 -17.72 -18.38 -53.20
CA THR A 199 -17.68 -17.25 -52.24
C THR A 199 -16.40 -16.42 -52.35
N PRO A 200 -16.31 -15.51 -53.33
CA PRO A 200 -15.48 -14.33 -53.18
C PRO A 200 -15.91 -13.53 -51.93
N PRO A 201 -14.98 -12.93 -51.19
CA PRO A 201 -13.55 -12.88 -51.47
C PRO A 201 -12.77 -14.02 -50.79
N TYR A 202 -11.81 -14.62 -51.52
CA TYR A 202 -10.79 -15.50 -50.95
C TYR A 202 -9.81 -14.67 -50.09
N THR A 203 -10.24 -14.13 -48.95
CA THR A 203 -9.32 -13.39 -48.09
C THR A 203 -8.53 -14.39 -47.26
N ASN A 204 -7.34 -14.73 -47.72
CA ASN A 204 -6.27 -15.29 -46.89
C ASN A 204 -5.62 -14.21 -46.01
N LEU A 205 -6.28 -13.05 -45.83
CA LEU A 205 -5.73 -11.96 -45.05
C LEU A 205 -5.75 -12.32 -43.57
N GLY A 206 -4.65 -12.02 -42.88
CA GLY A 206 -4.60 -12.06 -41.43
C GLY A 206 -5.49 -10.98 -40.82
N GLY A 207 -5.95 -11.21 -39.60
CA GLY A 207 -6.69 -10.24 -38.82
C GLY A 207 -5.83 -9.01 -38.53
N ALA A 208 -6.48 -7.84 -38.55
CA ALA A 208 -5.84 -6.61 -38.06
C ALA A 208 -5.39 -6.80 -36.61
N GLY A 209 -4.22 -6.27 -36.26
CA GLY A 209 -3.74 -6.27 -34.88
C GLY A 209 -4.67 -5.44 -34.00
N GLY A 210 -4.74 -5.78 -32.71
CA GLY A 210 -5.56 -5.03 -31.78
C GLY A 210 -5.09 -3.57 -31.71
N SER A 211 -5.99 -2.64 -31.98
CA SER A 211 -5.73 -1.22 -31.76
C SER A 211 -5.49 -0.94 -30.29
N SER A 212 -4.63 0.05 -30.00
CA SER A 212 -4.57 0.64 -28.67
C SER A 212 -5.98 1.13 -28.29
N TRP A 213 -6.49 0.62 -27.15
CA TRP A 213 -7.87 0.84 -26.71
C TRP A 213 -7.97 1.92 -25.63
N SER A 214 -6.83 2.40 -25.10
CA SER A 214 -6.71 3.51 -24.17
C SER A 214 -5.37 4.25 -24.37
N GLY A 215 -5.30 5.51 -23.91
CA GLY A 215 -4.03 6.24 -23.86
C GLY A 215 -3.04 5.50 -22.96
N GLY A 216 -1.96 4.98 -23.54
CA GLY A 216 -0.94 4.17 -22.84
C GLY A 216 -0.87 2.72 -23.32
N ALA A 217 -2.01 2.11 -23.69
CA ALA A 217 -2.02 0.73 -24.18
C ALA A 217 -1.26 0.61 -25.50
N ARG A 218 -0.36 -0.36 -25.63
CA ARG A 218 0.37 -0.60 -26.87
C ARG A 218 -0.43 -1.53 -27.79
N ALA A 219 -0.39 -1.24 -29.09
CA ALA A 219 -1.12 -2.02 -30.10
C ALA A 219 -0.54 -3.45 -30.24
N GLY A 220 -1.43 -4.41 -30.50
CA GLY A 220 -1.06 -5.78 -30.82
C GLY A 220 -0.60 -5.93 -32.27
N GLY A 221 0.15 -6.99 -32.55
CA GLY A 221 0.64 -7.30 -33.88
C GLY A 221 -0.47 -7.81 -34.80
N THR A 222 -0.38 -7.51 -36.10
CA THR A 222 -1.29 -8.07 -37.11
C THR A 222 -1.08 -9.57 -37.28
N GLY A 223 -2.15 -10.31 -37.53
CA GLY A 223 -2.06 -11.71 -37.92
C GLY A 223 -1.36 -11.87 -39.26
N GLY A 224 -0.65 -12.99 -39.44
CA GLY A 224 -0.03 -13.35 -40.70
C GLY A 224 -1.08 -13.78 -41.72
N ASN A 225 -0.89 -13.41 -42.98
CA ASN A 225 -1.76 -13.88 -44.05
C ASN A 225 -1.61 -15.39 -44.24
N GLY A 226 -2.71 -16.11 -44.44
CA GLY A 226 -2.68 -17.51 -44.85
C GLY A 226 -2.05 -17.69 -46.23
N GLY A 227 -1.69 -18.91 -46.58
CA GLY A 227 -1.15 -19.24 -47.89
C GLY A 227 -2.12 -18.86 -49.00
N ALA A 228 -1.58 -18.20 -50.04
CA ALA A 228 -2.32 -17.91 -51.26
C ALA A 228 -2.79 -19.20 -51.93
N ARG A 229 -3.79 -19.12 -52.81
CA ARG A 229 -4.36 -20.28 -53.51
C ARG A 229 -3.25 -21.09 -54.20
N GLY A 230 -3.13 -22.36 -53.79
CA GLY A 230 -2.23 -23.30 -54.43
C GLY A 230 -2.67 -23.63 -55.86
N THR A 231 -1.69 -23.86 -56.74
CA THR A 231 -1.97 -24.23 -58.13
C THR A 231 -2.41 -25.69 -58.23
N GLY A 232 -3.37 -25.94 -59.13
CA GLY A 232 -3.84 -27.27 -59.46
C GLY A 232 -2.97 -27.94 -60.53
N THR A 233 -3.24 -29.22 -60.75
CA THR A 233 -2.52 -30.03 -61.73
C THR A 233 -3.43 -30.35 -62.93
N ASN A 234 -2.87 -30.52 -64.14
CA ASN A 234 -3.59 -30.95 -65.35
C ASN A 234 -3.50 -32.49 -65.55
N CYS A 235 -3.18 -33.22 -64.50
CA CYS A 235 -2.85 -34.64 -64.52
C CYS A 235 -3.81 -35.43 -63.64
N VAL A 236 -4.11 -36.64 -64.12
CA VAL A 236 -5.05 -37.56 -63.48
C VAL A 236 -4.39 -38.29 -62.30
N PHE A 237 -3.06 -38.44 -62.32
CA PHE A 237 -2.29 -39.10 -61.26
C PHE A 237 -1.15 -38.19 -60.81
N CYS A 238 -0.92 -38.12 -59.50
CA CYS A 238 0.14 -37.30 -58.90
C CYS A 238 1.55 -37.63 -59.40
N SER A 239 1.80 -38.88 -59.79
CA SER A 239 3.05 -39.32 -60.41
C SER A 239 3.28 -38.76 -61.82
N LEU A 240 2.24 -38.21 -62.45
CA LEU A 240 2.26 -37.61 -63.78
C LEU A 240 2.19 -36.08 -63.73
N CYS A 241 2.28 -35.51 -62.54
CA CYS A 241 2.22 -34.08 -62.33
C CYS A 241 3.60 -33.45 -62.35
N ASP A 242 3.74 -32.36 -63.11
CA ASP A 242 4.96 -31.58 -63.13
C ASP A 242 5.06 -30.80 -61.80
N ALA A 243 6.03 -31.20 -60.99
CA ALA A 243 6.27 -30.62 -59.67
C ALA A 243 6.61 -29.12 -59.72
N SER A 244 7.00 -28.58 -60.89
CA SER A 244 7.33 -27.17 -61.07
C SER A 244 6.12 -26.25 -61.26
N VAL A 245 4.95 -26.80 -61.58
CA VAL A 245 3.70 -26.04 -61.80
C VAL A 245 2.65 -26.25 -60.70
N ILE A 246 2.93 -27.13 -59.74
CA ILE A 246 2.05 -27.39 -58.60
C ILE A 246 2.63 -26.68 -57.37
N SER A 247 1.77 -25.99 -56.62
CA SER A 247 2.18 -25.22 -55.45
C SER A 247 1.12 -25.30 -54.36
N ALA A 248 1.58 -25.26 -53.13
CA ALA A 248 0.77 -25.01 -51.95
C ALA A 248 1.54 -23.98 -51.11
N PRO A 249 1.34 -22.67 -51.35
CA PRO A 249 2.03 -21.63 -50.59
C PRO A 249 1.81 -21.75 -49.07
N ASP A 250 2.86 -21.43 -48.32
CA ASP A 250 2.90 -21.37 -46.86
C ASP A 250 2.16 -20.14 -46.34
N GLY A 251 1.68 -20.22 -45.11
CA GLY A 251 1.19 -19.05 -44.37
C GLY A 251 2.35 -18.18 -43.89
N GLN A 252 2.09 -16.88 -43.79
CA GLN A 252 3.07 -15.91 -43.28
C GLN A 252 3.05 -15.90 -41.74
N PRO A 253 4.18 -15.64 -41.08
CA PRO A 253 4.20 -15.36 -39.63
C PRO A 253 3.37 -14.12 -39.28
N GLY A 254 2.80 -14.13 -38.07
CA GLY A 254 2.22 -12.94 -37.47
C GLY A 254 3.28 -11.91 -37.11
N GLN A 255 2.89 -10.65 -36.98
CA GLN A 255 3.80 -9.60 -36.53
C GLN A 255 3.88 -9.56 -34.99
N PRO A 256 5.02 -9.19 -34.41
CA PRO A 256 5.10 -8.93 -32.97
C PRO A 256 4.23 -7.73 -32.60
N GLY A 257 3.80 -7.69 -31.33
CA GLY A 257 3.14 -6.51 -30.76
C GLY A 257 4.09 -5.33 -30.57
N ASN A 258 3.57 -4.19 -30.13
CA ASN A 258 4.38 -3.02 -29.84
C ASN A 258 4.81 -2.95 -28.36
N GLY A 259 6.07 -2.59 -28.11
CA GLY A 259 6.60 -2.26 -26.78
C GLY A 259 7.75 -3.13 -26.26
N PRO A 260 8.37 -2.75 -25.13
CA PRO A 260 9.32 -3.58 -24.42
C PRO A 260 8.64 -4.88 -24.00
N GLY A 261 9.25 -6.03 -24.33
CA GLY A 261 8.67 -7.33 -24.00
C GLY A 261 7.41 -7.69 -24.79
N ALA A 262 7.18 -7.03 -25.94
CA ALA A 262 6.02 -7.35 -26.78
C ALA A 262 5.98 -8.81 -27.20
N GLY A 263 4.75 -9.33 -27.29
CA GLY A 263 4.52 -10.71 -27.69
C GLY A 263 5.04 -10.95 -29.11
N ALA A 264 5.80 -12.03 -29.28
CA ALA A 264 6.23 -12.48 -30.59
C ALA A 264 5.03 -12.95 -31.42
N GLY A 265 5.05 -12.68 -32.73
CA GLY A 265 4.04 -13.22 -33.64
C GLY A 265 4.15 -14.73 -33.79
N GLY A 266 3.02 -15.40 -34.00
CA GLY A 266 2.95 -16.84 -34.22
C GLY A 266 3.56 -17.23 -35.56
N ALA A 267 4.18 -18.41 -35.63
CA ALA A 267 4.75 -18.92 -36.87
C ALA A 267 3.65 -19.26 -37.88
N GLY A 268 3.86 -18.87 -39.14
CA GLY A 268 3.08 -19.39 -40.25
C GLY A 268 3.40 -20.87 -40.49
N LYS A 269 2.45 -21.62 -41.07
CA LYS A 269 2.65 -23.05 -41.36
C LYS A 269 2.77 -23.38 -42.84
N PRO A 270 3.44 -24.51 -43.16
CA PRO A 270 3.58 -24.95 -44.54
C PRO A 270 2.24 -25.25 -45.21
N GLY A 271 2.17 -25.01 -46.53
CA GLY A 271 1.04 -25.46 -47.34
C GLY A 271 0.99 -26.98 -47.49
N LEU A 272 -0.22 -27.52 -47.69
CA LEU A 272 -0.44 -28.94 -47.92
C LEU A 272 -0.53 -29.23 -49.43
N CYS A 273 0.54 -29.81 -49.97
CA CYS A 273 0.60 -30.28 -51.36
C CYS A 273 0.15 -31.76 -51.43
N TYR A 274 -1.02 -32.00 -52.04
CA TYR A 274 -1.63 -33.34 -52.06
C TYR A 274 -0.78 -34.39 -52.79
N CYS A 275 -0.10 -34.00 -53.87
CA CYS A 275 0.66 -34.96 -54.68
C CYS A 275 2.01 -35.39 -54.12
N THR A 276 2.57 -34.67 -53.15
CA THR A 276 3.85 -35.01 -52.52
C THR A 276 3.71 -35.63 -51.14
N ASN A 277 2.53 -35.55 -50.51
CA ASN A 277 2.31 -36.03 -49.14
C ASN A 277 1.82 -37.48 -49.03
N GLY A 278 1.91 -38.28 -50.10
CA GLY A 278 1.74 -39.74 -50.03
C GLY A 278 0.32 -40.24 -49.72
N LEU A 279 -0.70 -39.41 -49.95
CA LEU A 279 -2.09 -39.76 -49.69
C LEU A 279 -2.59 -40.85 -50.64
N ASN A 280 -3.38 -41.78 -50.13
CA ASN A 280 -3.87 -42.92 -50.89
C ASN A 280 -5.12 -42.54 -51.71
N ALA A 281 -5.55 -43.41 -52.63
CA ALA A 281 -6.72 -43.17 -53.49
C ALA A 281 -8.02 -42.94 -52.70
N THR A 282 -8.14 -43.46 -51.48
CA THR A 282 -9.30 -43.26 -50.60
C THR A 282 -9.32 -41.83 -50.05
N ASP A 283 -8.18 -41.24 -49.74
CA ASP A 283 -8.06 -39.84 -49.32
C ASP A 283 -8.46 -38.87 -50.45
N ILE A 284 -8.14 -39.22 -51.70
CA ILE A 284 -8.55 -38.47 -52.90
C ILE A 284 -10.07 -38.56 -53.12
N ILE A 285 -10.68 -39.72 -52.90
CA ILE A 285 -12.14 -39.89 -53.04
C ILE A 285 -12.90 -39.17 -51.91
N ASN A 286 -12.41 -39.25 -50.67
CA ASN A 286 -12.94 -38.50 -49.55
C ASN A 286 -12.78 -36.98 -49.75
N TYR A 287 -11.74 -36.55 -50.47
CA TYR A 287 -11.54 -35.15 -50.87
C TYR A 287 -12.67 -34.62 -51.74
N PHE A 288 -13.05 -35.35 -52.79
CA PHE A 288 -14.15 -34.93 -53.68
C PHE A 288 -15.51 -34.91 -52.99
N ASN A 289 -15.70 -35.72 -51.95
CA ASN A 289 -16.99 -35.84 -51.27
C ASN A 289 -17.15 -34.90 -50.07
N ASN A 290 -16.08 -34.60 -49.33
CA ASN A 290 -16.19 -33.93 -48.03
C ASN A 290 -15.18 -32.81 -47.79
N CYS A 291 -14.31 -32.46 -48.75
CA CYS A 291 -13.31 -31.40 -48.60
C CYS A 291 -12.56 -31.49 -47.25
N PRO A 292 -11.52 -32.33 -47.13
CA PRO A 292 -10.79 -32.55 -45.88
C PRO A 292 -10.54 -31.22 -45.22
N THR A 293 -11.03 -31.09 -43.99
CA THR A 293 -10.86 -29.92 -43.17
C THR A 293 -9.43 -29.98 -42.62
N PRO A 294 -8.41 -29.41 -43.31
CA PRO A 294 -7.03 -29.51 -42.84
C PRO A 294 -6.83 -28.60 -41.62
N PHE A 295 -7.86 -27.82 -41.26
CA PHE A 295 -7.89 -26.91 -40.13
C PHE A 295 -7.99 -27.61 -38.76
N SER A 296 -8.15 -28.95 -38.71
CA SER A 296 -7.94 -29.71 -37.49
C SER A 296 -6.55 -30.33 -37.40
N ASP A 297 -5.70 -30.19 -38.44
CA ASP A 297 -4.32 -30.64 -38.42
C ASP A 297 -3.41 -29.50 -37.94
N PRO A 298 -2.85 -29.59 -36.71
CA PRO A 298 -1.99 -28.55 -36.16
C PRO A 298 -0.73 -28.27 -36.98
N THR A 299 -0.35 -29.18 -37.89
CA THR A 299 0.85 -29.01 -38.73
C THR A 299 0.67 -27.98 -39.85
N HIS A 300 -0.58 -27.65 -40.21
CA HIS A 300 -0.92 -26.74 -41.29
C HIS A 300 -1.72 -25.50 -40.84
N THR A 301 -2.16 -25.46 -39.59
CA THR A 301 -2.77 -24.28 -38.95
C THR A 301 -1.69 -23.40 -38.32
N GLY A 302 -1.69 -22.11 -38.63
CA GLY A 302 -0.77 -21.15 -38.04
C GLY A 302 -0.79 -21.16 -36.51
N GLU A 303 0.34 -20.82 -35.89
CA GLU A 303 0.47 -20.80 -34.43
C GLU A 303 -0.12 -19.53 -33.83
N ASP A 304 -0.57 -19.62 -32.58
CA ASP A 304 -0.96 -18.45 -31.82
C ASP A 304 0.25 -17.52 -31.58
N GLY A 305 -0.02 -16.22 -31.61
CA GLY A 305 0.95 -15.23 -31.14
C GLY A 305 1.13 -15.29 -29.63
N GLN A 306 2.28 -14.84 -29.15
CA GLN A 306 2.54 -14.80 -27.72
C GLN A 306 1.86 -13.58 -27.08
N PRO A 307 1.41 -13.69 -25.81
CA PRO A 307 0.99 -12.53 -25.03
C PRO A 307 2.10 -11.49 -24.91
N GLY A 308 1.72 -10.22 -24.80
CA GLY A 308 2.64 -9.17 -24.37
C GLY A 308 2.90 -9.28 -22.88
N GLN A 309 3.99 -8.67 -22.41
CA GLN A 309 4.27 -8.53 -20.98
C GLN A 309 3.38 -7.46 -20.35
N ASP A 310 3.03 -7.69 -19.08
CA ASP A 310 2.37 -6.73 -18.21
C ASP A 310 3.25 -5.49 -17.99
N GLY A 311 2.60 -4.39 -17.62
CA GLY A 311 3.28 -3.18 -17.20
C GLY A 311 4.10 -3.41 -15.93
N GLN A 312 5.23 -2.70 -15.79
CA GLN A 312 6.00 -2.74 -14.55
C GLN A 312 5.46 -1.71 -13.56
N ASP A 313 5.41 -2.10 -12.29
CA ASP A 313 5.06 -1.20 -11.20
C ASP A 313 6.06 -0.05 -11.09
N GLY A 314 5.57 1.11 -10.69
CA GLY A 314 6.42 2.24 -10.34
C GLY A 314 7.20 1.97 -9.05
N GLN A 315 8.24 2.76 -8.80
CA GLN A 315 8.91 2.74 -7.50
C GLN A 315 8.08 3.43 -6.43
N ASP A 316 8.04 2.85 -5.24
CA ASP A 316 7.42 3.44 -4.06
C ASP A 316 8.02 4.81 -3.73
N GLY A 317 7.20 5.67 -3.14
CA GLY A 317 7.63 6.93 -2.53
C GLY A 317 8.52 6.70 -1.31
N GLN A 318 9.14 7.77 -0.82
CA GLN A 318 9.92 7.72 0.43
C GLN A 318 9.12 8.32 1.59
N ASP A 319 9.24 7.71 2.76
CA ASP A 319 8.63 8.22 3.99
C ASP A 319 9.14 9.63 4.32
N GLY A 320 8.21 10.49 4.78
CA GLY A 320 8.55 11.79 5.30
C GLY A 320 9.32 11.67 6.62
N VAL A 321 10.44 12.37 6.73
CA VAL A 321 11.23 12.40 7.97
C VAL A 321 10.74 13.53 8.86
N ALA A 322 10.26 13.19 10.06
CA ALA A 322 9.83 14.18 11.03
C ALA A 322 10.95 15.19 11.35
N GLN A 323 10.60 16.48 11.42
CA GLN A 323 11.53 17.56 11.73
C GLN A 323 11.28 18.13 13.11
N PHE A 324 12.34 18.57 13.79
CA PHE A 324 12.22 19.26 15.08
C PHE A 324 12.14 20.77 14.86
N THR A 325 10.94 21.33 14.94
CA THR A 325 10.66 22.76 14.72
C THR A 325 9.77 23.30 15.82
N GLY A 326 10.03 24.53 16.28
CA GLY A 326 9.21 25.17 17.33
C GLY A 326 9.23 24.44 18.68
N GLY A 327 10.23 23.57 18.90
CA GLY A 327 10.35 22.75 20.10
C GLY A 327 9.66 21.39 20.03
N TYR A 328 9.04 21.02 18.92
CA TYR A 328 8.34 19.74 18.77
C TYR A 328 8.80 18.99 17.52
N PHE A 329 8.68 17.67 17.54
CA PHE A 329 8.66 16.88 16.31
C PHE A 329 7.37 17.16 15.55
N VAL A 330 7.54 17.54 14.29
CA VAL A 330 6.48 17.83 13.33
C VAL A 330 6.62 16.77 12.23
N PRO A 331 5.56 16.00 11.93
CA PRO A 331 5.59 15.09 10.78
C PRO A 331 5.85 15.90 9.50
N GLN A 332 6.52 15.29 8.53
CA GLN A 332 6.71 15.87 7.20
C GLN A 332 6.08 14.95 6.18
N ASP A 333 5.74 15.53 5.03
CA ASP A 333 5.24 14.76 3.90
C ASP A 333 6.37 13.88 3.33
N GLY A 334 5.99 12.69 2.87
CA GLY A 334 6.88 11.86 2.07
C GLY A 334 7.06 12.41 0.66
N THR A 335 7.76 11.66 -0.18
CA THR A 335 7.78 11.92 -1.62
C THR A 335 6.80 11.00 -2.32
N ASP A 336 6.20 11.48 -3.40
CA ASP A 336 5.43 10.63 -4.29
C ASP A 336 6.32 9.51 -4.85
N GLY A 337 5.70 8.37 -5.16
CA GLY A 337 6.32 7.32 -5.96
C GLY A 337 6.49 7.77 -7.42
N THR A 338 7.02 6.88 -8.24
CA THR A 338 7.07 7.09 -9.69
C THR A 338 5.92 6.36 -10.37
N ASP A 339 5.52 6.85 -11.55
CA ASP A 339 4.51 6.17 -12.36
C ASP A 339 5.03 4.80 -12.80
N GLY A 340 4.14 3.81 -12.80
CA GLY A 340 4.38 2.53 -13.48
C GLY A 340 4.42 2.70 -15.00
N THR A 341 4.71 1.61 -15.69
CA THR A 341 4.72 1.56 -17.16
C THR A 341 3.52 0.79 -17.69
N ASP A 342 3.05 1.15 -18.89
CA ASP A 342 1.99 0.40 -19.56
C ASP A 342 2.47 -0.96 -20.08
N GLY A 343 1.53 -1.91 -20.16
CA GLY A 343 1.78 -3.22 -20.75
C GLY A 343 2.07 -3.16 -22.25
N SER A 344 2.70 -4.21 -22.75
CA SER A 344 3.05 -4.37 -24.16
C SER A 344 1.98 -5.14 -24.95
N GLY A 345 1.89 -4.87 -26.25
CA GLY A 345 0.92 -5.54 -27.12
C GLY A 345 1.27 -7.02 -27.34
N GLY A 346 0.24 -7.84 -27.50
CA GLY A 346 0.41 -9.25 -27.89
C GLY A 346 0.80 -9.40 -29.36
N GLY A 347 1.49 -10.49 -29.70
CA GLY A 347 1.82 -10.83 -31.08
C GLY A 347 0.59 -11.35 -31.84
N GLY A 348 0.54 -11.10 -33.15
CA GLY A 348 -0.50 -11.66 -34.02
C GLY A 348 -0.27 -13.15 -34.29
N GLY A 349 -1.35 -13.90 -34.54
CA GLY A 349 -1.27 -15.31 -34.92
C GLY A 349 -0.67 -15.50 -36.33
N GLY A 350 0.01 -16.63 -36.56
CA GLY A 350 0.53 -17.01 -37.86
C GLY A 350 -0.57 -17.46 -38.82
N GLY A 351 -0.36 -17.28 -40.12
CA GLY A 351 -1.27 -17.76 -41.16
C GLY A 351 -1.18 -19.27 -41.36
N GLY A 352 -2.31 -19.91 -41.68
CA GLY A 352 -2.34 -21.31 -42.10
C GLY A 352 -1.87 -21.50 -43.55
N GLY A 353 -1.23 -22.63 -43.83
CA GLY A 353 -0.83 -22.99 -45.19
C GLY A 353 -2.01 -23.26 -46.11
N SER A 354 -1.84 -23.00 -47.40
CA SER A 354 -2.88 -23.27 -48.41
C SER A 354 -2.97 -24.76 -48.75
N ILE A 355 -4.08 -25.16 -49.36
CA ILE A 355 -4.19 -26.46 -50.03
C ILE A 355 -3.84 -26.30 -51.51
N GLY A 356 -3.00 -27.18 -52.04
CA GLY A 356 -2.62 -27.17 -53.45
C GLY A 356 -2.25 -28.54 -54.01
N CYS A 357 -1.81 -28.57 -55.26
CA CYS A 357 -1.35 -29.80 -55.94
C CYS A 357 -2.42 -30.90 -56.06
N ILE A 358 -3.69 -30.56 -56.26
CA ILE A 358 -4.76 -31.57 -56.36
C ILE A 358 -4.95 -32.03 -57.82
N PRO A 359 -4.97 -33.36 -58.09
CA PRO A 359 -5.27 -33.95 -59.40
C PRO A 359 -6.61 -33.49 -59.98
N GLY A 360 -6.68 -33.35 -61.31
CA GLY A 360 -7.89 -32.94 -62.02
C GLY A 360 -8.13 -33.77 -63.28
N LEU A 361 -9.37 -34.21 -63.49
CA LEU A 361 -9.81 -34.87 -64.72
C LEU A 361 -10.20 -33.80 -65.76
N GLY A 362 -9.27 -33.51 -66.67
CA GLY A 362 -9.58 -32.88 -67.97
C GLY A 362 -9.69 -31.35 -67.98
N GLY A 363 -8.66 -30.70 -68.52
CA GLY A 363 -8.77 -29.50 -69.38
C GLY A 363 -9.25 -28.18 -68.77
N ALA A 364 -9.68 -28.14 -67.53
CA ALA A 364 -10.12 -26.90 -66.92
C ALA A 364 -8.99 -26.25 -66.10
N THR A 365 -8.31 -25.30 -66.74
CA THR A 365 -7.61 -24.23 -66.03
C THR A 365 -8.64 -23.37 -65.33
N TYR A 366 -8.93 -23.69 -64.07
CA TYR A 366 -9.79 -22.85 -63.23
C TYR A 366 -8.94 -21.74 -62.61
N ASN A 367 -8.83 -20.60 -63.32
CA ASN A 367 -8.41 -19.33 -62.73
C ASN A 367 -9.33 -19.00 -61.53
#